data_AF-A0A3D5VAC1-F1
#
_entry.id   AF-A0A3D5VAC1-F1
#
_cell.length_a   1.000
_cell.length_b   1.000
_cell.length_c   1.000
_cell.angle_alpha   90.00
_cell.angle_beta   90.00
_cell.angle_gamma   90.00
#
_symmetry.space_group_name_H-M   'P 1'
#
loop_
_entity.id
_entity.type
_entity.pdbx_description
1 polymer ?
#
loop_
_entity_poly.entity_id
_entity_poly.type
_entity_poly.pdbx_seq_one_letter_code
_entity_poly.pdbx_strand_id
1 'polypeptide(L)' 'VLHYQGFEKAGFQIVAAFDKNPEKIGKNIASVKIYNIDRFSYFAEKMDVRIGIITTTSEVAQKIAELMVK' A
#
# COMPACT_ATOMS: atom_id res chain seq x y z
N VAL A 1 -5.84 6.76 6.64
CA VAL A 1 -5.28 5.42 6.97
C VAL A 1 -3.78 5.49 7.23
N LEU A 2 -2.96 6.06 6.34
CA LEU A 2 -1.49 6.09 6.50
C LEU A 2 -0.97 6.83 7.76
N HIS A 3 -1.72 7.79 8.29
CA HIS A 3 -1.35 8.53 9.52
C HIS A 3 -1.99 7.93 10.80
N TYR A 4 -2.57 6.74 10.74
CA TYR A 4 -3.24 6.17 11.91
C TYR A 4 -2.22 5.58 12.89
N GLN A 5 -1.93 6.34 13.96
CA GLN A 5 -0.99 5.95 15.01
C GLN A 5 -1.31 4.63 15.71
N GLY A 6 -2.55 4.12 15.60
CA GLY A 6 -2.92 2.82 16.14
C GLY A 6 -2.20 1.65 15.46
N PHE A 7 -1.74 1.79 14.21
CA PHE A 7 -0.98 0.72 13.54
C PHE A 7 0.38 0.51 14.18
N GLU A 8 1.14 1.59 14.44
CA GLU A 8 2.44 1.50 15.12
C GLU A 8 2.29 0.91 16.52
N LYS A 9 1.26 1.33 17.27
CA LYS A 9 0.98 0.79 18.62
C LYS A 9 0.60 -0.69 18.61
N ALA A 10 0.01 -1.19 17.53
CA ALA A 10 -0.33 -2.59 17.35
C ALA A 10 0.84 -3.42 16.76
N GLY A 11 2.01 -2.82 16.58
CA GLY A 11 3.19 -3.49 16.02
C GLY A 11 3.20 -3.60 14.49
N PHE A 12 2.31 -2.89 13.80
CA PHE A 12 2.29 -2.80 12.34
C PHE A 12 3.06 -1.57 11.86
N GLN A 13 4.03 -1.78 10.99
CA GLN A 13 4.74 -0.71 10.30
C GLN A 13 4.25 -0.62 8.85
N ILE A 14 3.73 0.55 8.45
CA ILE A 14 3.42 0.81 7.05
C ILE A 14 4.71 1.16 6.32
N VAL A 15 5.15 0.30 5.42
CA VAL A 15 6.45 0.46 4.71
C VAL A 15 6.31 1.12 3.34
N ALA A 16 5.15 0.99 2.70
CA ALA A 16 4.87 1.53 1.38
C ALA A 16 3.36 1.77 1.18
N ALA A 17 3.03 2.73 0.32
CA ALA A 17 1.66 2.96 -0.15
C ALA A 17 1.63 2.92 -1.68
N PHE A 18 0.49 2.53 -2.25
CA PHE A 18 0.33 2.42 -3.70
C PHE A 18 -0.95 3.12 -4.16
N ASP A 19 -0.86 3.85 -5.27
CA ASP A 19 -2.01 4.51 -5.91
C ASP A 19 -1.77 4.56 -7.43
N LYS A 20 -2.84 4.70 -8.22
CA LYS A 20 -2.74 4.90 -9.67
C LYS A 20 -2.70 6.39 -10.04
N ASN A 21 -3.10 7.29 -9.14
CA ASN A 21 -3.18 8.72 -9.43
C ASN A 21 -1.77 9.32 -9.56
N PRO A 22 -1.37 9.82 -10.75
CA PRO A 22 -0.05 10.42 -10.99
C PRO A 22 0.28 11.58 -10.04
N GLU A 23 -0.73 12.34 -9.60
CA GLU A 23 -0.53 13.47 -8.69
C GLU A 23 -0.15 13.04 -7.27
N LYS A 24 -0.43 11.79 -6.89
CA LYS A 24 -0.07 11.25 -5.58
C LYS A 24 1.24 10.48 -5.62
N ILE A 25 1.54 9.82 -6.74
CA ILE A 25 2.74 9.01 -6.90
C ILE A 25 3.99 9.89 -6.67
N GLY A 26 4.91 9.40 -5.84
CA GLY A 26 6.14 10.11 -5.47
C GLY A 26 6.01 11.01 -4.24
N LYS A 27 4.80 11.31 -3.77
CA LYS A 27 4.60 12.03 -2.49
C LYS A 27 4.89 11.11 -1.31
N ASN A 28 5.27 11.73 -0.19
CA ASN A 28 5.41 11.05 1.10
C ASN A 28 4.26 11.49 2.02
N ILE A 29 3.63 10.54 2.70
CA ILE A 29 2.63 10.78 3.74
C ILE A 29 3.09 10.06 5.00
N ALA A 30 3.31 10.81 6.10
CA ALA A 30 3.75 10.23 7.37
C ALA A 30 4.97 9.29 7.23
N SER A 31 5.98 9.73 6.46
CA SER A 31 7.19 8.95 6.13
C SER A 31 7.00 7.75 5.20
N VAL A 32 5.78 7.46 4.75
CA VAL A 32 5.48 6.42 3.77
C VAL A 32 5.46 7.02 2.37
N LYS A 33 6.27 6.47 1.46
CA LYS A 33 6.29 6.89 0.05
C LYS A 33 5.16 6.22 -0.73
N ILE A 34 4.50 7.00 -1.58
CA ILE A 34 3.47 6.50 -2.50
C ILE A 34 4.12 6.09 -3.82
N TYR A 35 3.90 4.85 -4.22
CA TYR A 35 4.37 4.27 -5.47
C TYR A 35 3.21 4.02 -6.44
N ASN A 36 3.55 3.82 -7.71
CA ASN A 36 2.60 3.31 -8.68
C ASN A 36 2.26 1.85 -8.33
N ILE A 37 0.97 1.49 -8.42
CA ILE A 37 0.47 0.13 -8.19
C ILE A 37 1.18 -0.94 -9.04
N ASP A 38 1.68 -0.60 -10.22
CA ASP A 38 2.43 -1.53 -11.08
C ASP A 38 3.73 -2.04 -10.43
N ARG A 39 4.25 -1.31 -9.43
CA ARG A 39 5.43 -1.74 -8.66
C ARG A 39 5.09 -2.63 -7.47
N PHE A 40 3.81 -2.88 -7.19
CA PHE A 40 3.37 -3.61 -6.01
C PHE A 40 4.07 -4.97 -5.86
N SER A 41 4.01 -5.83 -6.89
CA SER A 41 4.59 -7.18 -6.81
C SER A 41 6.08 -7.18 -6.49
N TYR A 42 6.84 -6.28 -7.14
CA TYR A 42 8.27 -6.11 -6.87
C TYR A 42 8.54 -5.72 -5.40
N PHE A 43 7.75 -4.79 -4.85
CA PHE A 43 7.91 -4.35 -3.47
C PHE A 43 7.45 -5.40 -2.46
N ALA A 44 6.34 -6.09 -2.75
CA ALA A 44 5.78 -7.12 -1.89
C ALA A 44 6.80 -8.26 -1.67
N GLU A 45 7.41 -8.75 -2.75
CA GLU A 45 8.47 -9.77 -2.69
C GLU A 45 9.73 -9.26 -2.00
N LYS A 46 10.23 -8.08 -2.40
CA LYS A 46 11.51 -7.57 -1.91
C LYS A 46 11.49 -7.19 -0.42
N MET A 47 10.35 -6.74 0.08
CA MET A 47 10.19 -6.30 1.47
C MET A 47 9.58 -7.37 2.38
N ASP A 48 9.32 -8.58 1.87
CA ASP A 48 8.67 -9.68 2.60
C ASP A 48 7.35 -9.24 3.27
N VAL A 49 6.51 -8.53 2.51
CA VAL A 49 5.25 -7.98 3.04
C VAL A 49 4.18 -9.07 3.04
N ARG A 50 3.73 -9.44 4.25
CA ARG A 50 2.69 -10.48 4.43
C ARG A 50 1.28 -9.94 4.62
N ILE A 51 1.13 -8.64 4.83
CA ILE A 51 -0.15 -7.98 5.10
C ILE A 51 -0.22 -6.71 4.27
N GLY A 52 -1.33 -6.51 3.55
CA GLY A 52 -1.64 -5.23 2.93
C GLY A 52 -3.09 -4.82 3.17
N ILE A 53 -3.34 -3.52 3.03
CA ILE A 53 -4.61 -2.88 3.34
C ILE A 53 -5.16 -2.30 2.03
N ILE A 54 -6.36 -2.71 1.65
CA ILE A 54 -7.03 -2.19 0.44
C ILE A 54 -7.95 -1.04 0.85
N THR A 55 -7.70 0.14 0.30
CA THR A 55 -8.50 1.35 0.55
C THR A 55 -8.94 2.00 -0.76
N THR A 56 -9.16 1.19 -1.80
CA THR A 56 -9.70 1.63 -3.11
C THR A 56 -11.22 1.59 -3.10
N THR A 57 -11.85 2.07 -4.18
CA THR A 57 -13.30 1.88 -4.37
C THR A 57 -13.64 0.40 -4.56
N SER A 58 -14.90 0.05 -4.30
CA SER A 58 -15.39 -1.32 -4.33
C SER A 58 -15.19 -2.00 -5.69
N GLU A 59 -15.32 -1.26 -6.79
CA GLU A 59 -15.20 -1.78 -8.16
C GLU A 59 -13.78 -2.26 -8.47
N VAL A 60 -12.77 -1.68 -7.82
CA VAL A 60 -11.35 -1.98 -8.07
C VAL A 60 -10.78 -2.90 -6.98
N ALA A 61 -11.41 -2.96 -5.81
CA ALA A 61 -10.90 -3.70 -4.65
C ALA A 61 -10.62 -5.18 -4.95
N GLN A 62 -11.52 -5.86 -5.68
CA GLN A 62 -11.34 -7.28 -6.04
C GLN A 62 -10.08 -7.50 -6.90
N LYS A 63 -9.86 -6.65 -7.90
CA LYS A 63 -8.67 -6.72 -8.77
C LYS A 63 -7.37 -6.50 -7.98
N ILE A 64 -7.39 -5.61 -6.99
CA ILE A 64 -6.23 -5.40 -6.11
C ILE A 64 -6.03 -6.60 -5.20
N ALA A 65 -7.09 -7.18 -4.64
CA ALA A 65 -6.98 -8.39 -3.84
C ALA A 65 -6.34 -9.53 -4.65
N GLU A 66 -6.79 -9.75 -5.88
CA GLU A 66 -6.20 -10.75 -6.80
C GLU A 66 -4.73 -10.49 -7.11
N LEU A 67 -4.30 -9.22 -7.19
CA LEU A 67 -2.90 -8.84 -7.33
C LEU A 67 -2.07 -9.19 -6.08
N MET A 68 -2.69 -9.19 -4.89
CA MET A 68 -2.01 -9.43 -3.61
C MET A 68 -1.84 -10.91 -3.26
N VAL A 69 -2.65 -11.80 -3.83
CA VAL A 69 -2.58 -13.27 -3.60
C VAL A 69 -1.76 -14.01 -4.66
N LYS A 70 -1.21 -13.30 -5.64
CA LYS A 70 -0.23 -13.86 -6.59
C LYS A 70 1.15 -13.92 -5.97
#